data_AF-A0A972BMH4-F1
#
_entry.id   AF-A0A972BMH4-F1
#
_cell.length_a   1.000
_cell.length_b   1.000
_cell.length_c   1.000
_cell.angle_alpha   90.00
_cell.angle_beta   90.00
_cell.angle_gamma   90.00
#
_symmetry.space_group_name_H-M   'P 1'
#
loop_
_entity.id
_entity.type
_entity.pdbx_description
1 polymer ?
#
loop_
_entity_poly.entity_id
_entity_poly.type
_entity_poly.pdbx_seq_one_letter_code
_entity_poly.pdbx_strand_id
1 'polypeptide(L)' 'MSVIHSRALPEIDGFKPAHRKLLYTMYKMGLLKGNRTKSANVVGQTMKLNPHGEGAIYATLV' A
#
# COMPACT_ATOMS: atom_id res chain seq x y z
N MET A 1 -6.96 -2.11 21.18
CA MET A 1 -5.49 -2.22 21.07
C MET A 1 -5.07 -2.58 19.63
N SER A 2 -5.50 -1.81 18.62
CA SER A 2 -5.27 -2.16 17.19
C SER A 2 -4.42 -1.10 16.46
N VAL A 3 -4.52 0.17 16.85
CA VAL A 3 -3.82 1.27 16.18
C VAL A 3 -2.30 1.21 16.38
N ILE A 4 -1.84 0.85 17.58
CA ILE A 4 -0.41 0.84 17.91
C ILE A 4 0.33 -0.23 17.10
N HIS A 5 -0.17 -1.47 17.12
CA HIS A 5 0.50 -2.61 16.47
C HIS A 5 0.17 -2.75 14.99
N SER A 6 -1.05 -2.41 14.54
CA SER A 6 -1.51 -2.70 13.19
C SER A 6 -1.61 -1.47 12.27
N ARG A 7 -1.11 -0.31 12.71
CA ARG A 7 -1.15 0.93 11.91
C ARG A 7 0.03 1.86 12.15
N ALA A 8 0.34 2.16 13.41
CA ALA A 8 1.26 3.23 13.76
C ALA A 8 2.74 2.83 13.71
N LEU A 9 3.08 1.68 14.31
CA LEU A 9 4.46 1.23 14.40
C LEU A 9 4.88 0.44 13.14
N PRO A 10 6.09 0.65 12.62
CA PRO A 10 6.68 -0.25 11.63
C PRO A 10 7.03 -1.60 12.28
N GLU A 11 7.01 -2.66 11.48
CA GLU A 11 7.52 -3.97 11.91
C GLU A 11 9.04 -4.06 11.65
N ILE A 12 9.63 -5.25 11.83
CA ILE A 12 11.08 -5.50 11.68
C ILE A 12 11.60 -5.09 10.28
N ASP A 13 10.73 -5.12 9.26
CA ASP A 13 11.05 -4.67 7.91
C ASP A 13 11.14 -3.15 7.75
N GLY A 14 10.87 -2.37 8.81
CA GLY A 14 10.83 -0.91 8.78
C GLY A 14 9.59 -0.33 8.12
N PHE A 15 8.64 -1.17 7.67
CA PHE A 15 7.44 -0.73 6.97
C PHE A 15 6.21 -0.78 7.86
N LYS A 16 5.43 0.30 7.81
CA LYS A 16 4.04 0.27 8.29
C LYS A 16 3.20 -0.68 7.44
N PRO A 17 2.12 -1.29 7.98
CA PRO A 17 1.26 -2.21 7.25
C PRO A 17 0.68 -1.67 5.93
N ALA A 18 0.45 -0.35 5.84
CA ALA A 18 -0.01 0.30 4.60
C ALA A 18 1.01 0.21 3.46
N HIS A 19 2.30 0.48 3.73
CA HIS A 19 3.37 0.40 2.74
C HIS A 19 3.52 -1.04 2.22
N ARG A 20 3.46 -2.04 3.11
CA ARG A 20 3.60 -3.45 2.73
C ARG A 20 2.51 -3.90 1.75
N LYS A 21 1.26 -3.52 2.03
CA LYS A 21 0.12 -3.82 1.14
C LYS A 21 0.26 -3.14 -0.23
N LEU A 22 0.74 -1.90 -0.25
CA LEU A 22 0.97 -1.15 -1.48
C LEU A 22 2.08 -1.81 -2.33
N LEU A 23 3.25 -2.06 -1.74
CA LEU A 23 4.37 -2.72 -2.41
C LEU A 23 3.99 -4.12 -2.91
N TYR A 24 3.24 -4.89 -2.11
CA TYR A 24 2.75 -6.20 -2.52
C TYR A 24 1.80 -6.13 -3.72
N THR A 25 0.93 -5.11 -3.75
CA THR A 25 0.03 -4.88 -4.89
C THR A 25 0.82 -4.52 -6.14
N MET A 26 1.81 -3.63 -6.02
CA MET A 26 2.69 -3.24 -7.13
C MET A 26 3.52 -4.41 -7.66
N TYR A 27 3.99 -5.29 -6.76
CA TYR A 27 4.67 -6.53 -7.13
C TYR A 27 3.75 -7.46 -7.91
N LYS A 28 2.52 -7.69 -7.43
CA LYS A 28 1.52 -8.51 -8.15
C LYS A 28 1.12 -7.94 -9.51
N MET A 29 1.12 -6.62 -9.65
CA MET A 29 0.86 -5.94 -10.91
C MET A 29 2.08 -5.94 -11.86
N GLY A 30 3.23 -6.48 -11.46
CA GLY A 30 4.43 -6.57 -12.29
C GLY A 30 5.13 -5.23 -12.52
N LEU A 31 4.89 -4.23 -11.67
CA LEU A 31 5.36 -2.85 -11.90
C LEU A 31 6.85 -2.62 -11.62
N LEU A 32 7.57 -3.64 -11.16
CA LEU A 32 9.02 -3.60 -10.93
C LEU A 32 9.83 -3.50 -12.23
N LYS A 33 9.36 -4.16 -13.29
CA LYS A 33 9.98 -4.16 -14.62
C LYS A 33 8.98 -3.84 -15.75
N GLY A 34 7.69 -3.72 -15.41
CA GLY A 34 6.61 -3.45 -16.35
C GLY A 34 6.50 -1.98 -16.73
N ASN A 35 5.55 -1.70 -17.62
CA ASN A 35 5.22 -0.33 -18.03
C ASN A 35 4.61 0.48 -16.87
N ARG A 36 4.85 1.80 -16.92
CA ARG A 36 4.24 2.73 -15.96
C ARG A 36 2.71 2.67 -16.08
N THR A 37 2.04 2.60 -14.93
CA THR A 37 0.57 2.67 -14.85
C THR A 37 0.15 3.91 -14.07
N LYS A 38 -1.11 4.33 -14.23
CA LYS A 38 -1.65 5.46 -13.48
C LYS A 38 -1.72 5.12 -11.99
N SER A 39 -1.32 6.06 -11.14
CA SER A 39 -1.37 5.92 -9.68
C SER A 39 -2.76 5.50 -9.17
N ALA A 40 -3.83 6.04 -9.77
CA ALA A 40 -5.21 5.66 -9.45
C ALA A 40 -5.49 4.15 -9.62
N ASN A 41 -4.87 3.49 -10.61
CA ASN A 41 -5.03 2.04 -10.81
C ASN A 41 -4.37 1.25 -9.68
N VAL A 42 -3.17 1.67 -9.25
CA VAL A 42 -2.44 1.02 -8.14
C VAL A 42 -3.20 1.21 -6.83
N VAL A 43 -3.71 2.42 -6.59
CA VAL A 43 -4.51 2.72 -5.40
C VAL A 43 -5.81 1.92 -5.39
N GLY A 44 -6.52 1.87 -6.51
CA GLY A 44 -7.76 1.08 -6.65
C GLY A 44 -7.55 -0.42 -6.40
N GLN A 45 -6.44 -1.00 -6.90
CA GLN A 45 -6.12 -2.40 -6.60
C GLN A 45 -5.71 -2.59 -5.14
N THR A 46 -4.96 -1.65 -4.56
CA THR A 46 -4.53 -1.73 -3.15
C THR A 46 -5.73 -1.61 -2.20
N MET A 47 -6.79 -0.92 -2.60
CA MET A 47 -8.03 -0.78 -1.83
C MET A 47 -8.70 -2.13 -1.52
N LYS A 48 -8.53 -3.15 -2.40
CA LYS A 48 -9.00 -4.52 -2.14
C LYS A 48 -8.33 -5.17 -0.92
N LEU A 49 -7.08 -4.79 -0.62
CA LEU A 49 -6.31 -5.28 0.53
C LEU A 49 -6.36 -4.30 1.73
N ASN A 50 -6.75 -3.05 1.49
CA ASN A 50 -6.80 -2.00 2.50
C ASN A 50 -8.07 -1.15 2.36
N PRO A 51 -9.23 -1.61 2.88
CA PRO A 51 -10.52 -0.93 2.69
C PRO A 51 -10.68 0.24 3.69
N HIS A 52 -9.75 1.19 3.67
CA HIS A 52 -9.66 2.29 4.64
C HIS A 52 -9.59 3.68 3.99
N GLY A 53 -10.04 3.78 2.73
CA GLY A 53 -10.14 5.02 1.98
C GLY A 53 -8.97 5.24 1.01
N GLU A 54 -9.30 5.81 -0.16
CA GLU A 54 -8.34 6.11 -1.22
C GLU A 54 -7.26 7.10 -0.75
N GLY A 55 -7.67 8.16 -0.02
CA GLY A 55 -6.77 9.25 0.38
C GLY A 55 -5.59 8.80 1.22
N ALA A 56 -5.79 7.87 2.16
CA ALA A 56 -4.70 7.34 2.98
C ALA A 56 -3.72 6.49 2.16
N ILE A 57 -4.20 5.74 1.17
CA ILE A 57 -3.37 4.91 0.29
C ILE A 57 -2.59 5.81 -0.68
N TYR A 58 -3.25 6.81 -1.26
CA TYR A 58 -2.61 7.77 -2.15
C TYR A 58 -1.53 8.58 -1.43
N ALA A 59 -1.80 9.05 -0.21
CA ALA A 59 -0.79 9.72 0.63
C ALA A 59 0.38 8.81 1.04
N THR A 60 0.20 7.49 1.00
CA THR A 60 1.29 6.52 1.23
C THR A 60 2.11 6.24 -0.03
N LEU A 61 1.52 6.50 -1.21
CA LEU A 61 2.16 6.30 -2.52
C LEU A 61 3.05 7.50 -2.93
N VAL A 62 2.65 8.71 -2.54
CA VAL A 62 3.37 9.98 -2.79
C VAL A 62 4.53 10.12 -1.83
#